data_AF-A0A6G3XES4-F1
#
_entry.id   AF-A0A6G3XES4-F1
#
_cell.length_a   1.000
_cell.length_b   1.000
_cell.length_c   1.000
_cell.angle_alpha   90.00
_cell.angle_beta   90.00
_cell.angle_gamma   90.00
#
_symmetry.space_group_name_H-M   'P 1'
#
loop_
_entity.id
_entity.type
_entity.pdbx_description
1 polymer ?
#
loop_
_entity_poly.entity_id
_entity_poly.type
_entity_poly.pdbx_seq_one_letter_code
_entity_poly.pdbx_strand_id
1 'polypeptide(L)'
;LASRARAGYHGARHRRSAAAALENVLVGSATDGRLTAFVPVAGGRPLAVRLHQSLFAAREAIDYQRATGGMDAFDAAVEAGVSHELTEALVALVRGTEGARIAVEWAPAAGVPEGCAPSAEPVEFSPGDLAVLREAGARYLREEPAVPVRITGAVVRLRRSGPRGDGTVRLRVLAGADVPNVRITLDEEAYRIAGHAHLVGLPVRVQGRLESRGGFRRLTGAHGVVPVQVDDAERDRLMKELHENLDFFEEACGGD
;
A
#
# COMPACT_ATOMS: atom_id res chain seq x y z
N LEU A 1 4.70 8.78 0.09
CA LEU A 1 4.58 7.62 -0.83
C LEU A 1 4.85 8.03 -2.27
N ALA A 2 4.11 9.01 -2.80
CA ALA A 2 4.29 9.56 -4.15
C ALA A 2 5.69 10.16 -4.46
N SER A 3 6.48 10.51 -3.44
CA SER A 3 7.88 10.94 -3.64
C SER A 3 8.83 9.79 -4.04
N ARG A 4 8.41 8.53 -3.91
CA ARG A 4 9.24 7.34 -4.22
C ARG A 4 8.85 6.63 -5.51
N ALA A 5 7.58 6.70 -5.90
CA ALA A 5 7.08 6.07 -7.10
C ALA A 5 5.83 6.82 -7.58
N ARG A 6 5.62 6.88 -8.89
CA ARG A 6 4.38 7.37 -9.49
C ARG A 6 3.41 6.19 -9.60
N ALA A 7 2.37 6.20 -8.76
CA ALA A 7 1.36 5.16 -8.74
C ALA A 7 0.08 5.70 -8.11
N GLY A 8 -1.07 5.40 -8.71
CA GLY A 8 -2.37 5.74 -8.13
C GLY A 8 -2.67 4.98 -6.84
N TYR A 9 -1.98 3.86 -6.56
CA TYR A 9 -2.12 3.12 -5.32
C TYR A 9 -0.77 2.55 -4.87
N HIS A 10 -0.43 2.69 -3.59
CA HIS A 10 0.82 2.19 -3.02
C HIS A 10 0.59 0.97 -2.12
N GLY A 11 -0.52 0.92 -1.40
CA GLY A 11 -0.82 -0.11 -0.42
C GLY A 11 0.27 -0.19 0.65
N ALA A 12 0.84 -1.38 0.84
CA ALA A 12 1.93 -1.57 1.79
C ALA A 12 3.31 -1.20 1.20
N ARG A 13 3.44 -0.97 -0.12
CA ARG A 13 4.73 -0.58 -0.71
C ARG A 13 5.23 0.73 -0.12
N HIS A 14 6.51 0.73 0.25
CA HIS A 14 7.19 1.89 0.84
C HIS A 14 6.60 2.33 2.19
N ARG A 15 5.73 1.53 2.84
CA ARG A 15 5.11 1.91 4.12
C ARG A 15 6.14 2.06 5.22
N ARG A 16 7.13 1.17 5.30
CA ARG A 16 8.26 1.28 6.23
C ARG A 16 9.04 2.58 6.03
N SER A 17 9.34 2.89 4.76
CA SER A 17 10.03 4.13 4.42
C SER A 17 9.21 5.39 4.69
N ALA A 18 7.88 5.32 4.53
CA ALA A 18 6.98 6.40 4.88
C ALA A 18 6.92 6.60 6.40
N ALA A 19 6.85 5.52 7.18
CA ALA A 19 6.88 5.56 8.64
C ALA A 19 8.19 6.19 9.15
N ALA A 20 9.34 5.75 8.64
CA ALA A 20 10.64 6.35 8.99
C ALA A 20 10.75 7.85 8.61
N ALA A 21 10.09 8.28 7.53
CA ALA A 21 10.03 9.69 7.19
C ALA A 21 9.18 10.50 8.19
N LEU A 22 8.10 9.91 8.72
CA LEU A 22 7.22 10.52 9.70
C LEU A 22 7.85 10.64 11.10
N GLU A 23 8.83 9.80 11.46
CA GLU A 23 9.57 9.90 12.73
C GLU A 23 10.24 11.27 12.93
N ASN A 24 10.52 11.97 11.84
CA ASN A 24 11.15 13.29 11.87
C ASN A 24 10.14 14.45 11.71
N VAL A 25 8.84 14.16 11.65
CA VAL A 25 7.78 15.17 11.50
C VAL A 25 7.24 15.55 12.86
N LEU A 26 7.25 16.86 13.16
CA LEU A 26 6.66 17.39 14.39
C LEU A 26 5.25 17.87 14.11
N VAL A 27 4.26 17.41 14.87
CA VAL A 27 2.86 17.84 14.72
C VAL A 27 2.48 18.69 15.92
N GLY A 28 2.01 19.90 15.66
CA GLY A 28 1.46 20.81 16.66
C GLY A 28 -0.01 21.12 16.37
N SER A 29 -0.75 21.47 17.43
CA SER A 29 -2.10 22.01 17.32
C SER A 29 -2.11 23.41 17.93
N ALA A 30 -2.75 24.35 17.23
CA ALA A 30 -3.03 25.67 17.75
C ALA A 30 -4.45 25.72 18.36
N THR A 31 -4.69 26.69 19.23
CA THR A 31 -5.96 26.85 19.96
C THR A 31 -7.15 27.20 19.06
N ASP A 32 -6.89 27.62 17.81
CA ASP A 32 -7.90 27.92 16.79
C ASP A 32 -8.34 26.67 15.99
N GLY A 33 -7.94 25.46 16.42
CA GLY A 33 -8.27 24.20 15.76
C GLY A 33 -7.36 23.87 14.58
N ARG A 34 -6.32 24.67 14.32
CA ARG A 34 -5.35 24.40 13.26
C ARG A 34 -4.40 23.28 13.69
N LEU A 35 -4.13 22.38 12.75
CA LEU A 35 -3.08 21.36 12.86
C LEU A 35 -1.93 21.75 11.93
N THR A 36 -0.71 21.72 12.44
CA THR A 36 0.49 22.07 11.68
C THR A 36 1.51 20.95 11.80
N ALA A 37 1.98 20.44 10.65
CA ALA A 37 3.06 19.47 10.59
C ALA A 37 4.34 20.16 10.09
N PHE A 38 5.37 20.18 10.92
CA PHE A 38 6.69 20.68 10.57
C PHE A 38 7.55 19.54 10.06
N VAL A 39 8.07 19.69 8.85
CA VAL A 39 8.96 18.72 8.22
C VAL A 39 10.36 19.34 8.12
N PRO A 40 11.44 18.61 8.48
CA PRO A 40 12.80 19.11 8.36
C PRO A 40 13.13 19.51 6.92
N VAL A 41 13.84 20.63 6.75
CA VAL A 41 14.22 21.13 5.40
C VAL A 41 15.03 20.08 4.65
N ALA A 42 16.04 19.50 5.33
CA ALA A 42 16.84 18.41 4.79
C ALA A 42 15.98 17.14 4.66
N GLY A 43 15.87 16.61 3.44
CA GLY A 43 15.07 15.41 3.15
C GLY A 43 13.55 15.64 3.08
N GLY A 44 13.01 16.64 3.78
CA GLY A 44 11.56 16.93 3.78
C GLY A 44 11.08 17.82 2.63
N ARG A 45 11.96 18.63 2.04
CA ARG A 45 11.56 19.53 0.94
C ARG A 45 10.93 18.81 -0.25
N PRO A 46 11.51 17.72 -0.81
CA PRO A 46 10.86 16.98 -1.89
C PRO A 46 9.49 16.39 -1.51
N LEU A 47 9.30 16.03 -0.23
CA LEU A 47 8.03 15.53 0.29
C LEU A 47 6.97 16.65 0.31
N ALA A 48 7.31 17.82 0.84
CA ALA A 48 6.41 18.97 0.91
C ALA A 48 6.02 19.49 -0.49
N VAL A 49 6.97 19.56 -1.42
CA VAL A 49 6.69 19.90 -2.84
C VAL A 49 5.74 18.89 -3.47
N ARG A 50 6.00 17.59 -3.28
CA ARG A 50 5.12 16.55 -3.82
C ARG A 50 3.71 16.62 -3.22
N LEU A 51 3.60 16.86 -1.93
CA LEU A 51 2.30 17.04 -1.26
C LEU A 51 1.55 18.24 -1.85
N HIS A 52 2.21 19.40 -1.96
CA HIS A 52 1.63 20.59 -2.57
C HIS A 52 1.10 20.34 -3.98
N GLN A 53 1.92 19.74 -4.85
CA GLN A 53 1.51 19.38 -6.22
C GLN A 53 0.32 18.42 -6.25
N SER A 54 0.32 17.40 -5.39
CA SER A 54 -0.77 16.44 -5.32
C SER A 54 -2.09 17.04 -4.81
N LEU A 55 -2.04 18.01 -3.88
CA LEU A 55 -3.23 18.69 -3.38
C LEU A 55 -3.88 19.54 -4.47
N PHE A 56 -3.08 20.32 -5.20
CA PHE A 56 -3.56 21.13 -6.32
C PHE A 56 -4.15 20.26 -7.43
N ALA A 57 -3.43 19.21 -7.84
CA ALA A 57 -3.92 18.31 -8.88
C ALA A 57 -5.21 17.57 -8.46
N ALA A 58 -5.35 17.21 -7.17
CA ALA A 58 -6.59 16.63 -6.67
C ALA A 58 -7.76 17.62 -6.73
N ARG A 59 -7.52 18.89 -6.36
CA ARG A 59 -8.53 19.96 -6.46
C ARG A 59 -8.97 20.18 -7.90
N GLU A 60 -8.01 20.34 -8.82
CA GLU A 60 -8.29 20.49 -10.26
C GLU A 60 -9.07 19.30 -10.82
N ALA A 61 -8.72 18.07 -10.43
CA ALA A 61 -9.42 16.88 -10.87
C ALA A 61 -10.87 16.81 -10.36
N ILE A 62 -11.12 17.25 -9.13
CA ILE A 62 -12.50 17.34 -8.61
C ILE A 62 -13.29 18.41 -9.37
N ASP A 63 -12.71 19.57 -9.60
CA ASP A 63 -13.40 20.68 -10.27
C ASP A 63 -13.70 20.33 -11.73
N TYR A 64 -12.77 19.64 -12.39
CA TYR A 64 -12.99 19.04 -13.70
C TYR A 64 -14.14 18.04 -13.68
N GLN A 65 -14.15 17.09 -12.72
CA GLN A 65 -15.23 16.10 -12.61
C GLN A 65 -16.59 16.77 -12.37
N ARG A 66 -16.64 17.85 -11.60
CA ARG A 66 -17.88 18.63 -11.41
C ARG A 66 -18.36 19.31 -12.68
N ALA A 67 -17.42 19.83 -13.48
CA ALA A 67 -17.74 20.54 -14.70
C ALA A 67 -18.15 19.59 -15.85
N THR A 68 -17.55 18.40 -15.93
CA THR A 68 -17.68 17.51 -17.10
C THR A 68 -18.33 16.16 -16.80
N GLY A 69 -18.35 15.74 -15.53
CA GLY A 69 -18.68 14.37 -15.12
C GLY A 69 -17.56 13.35 -15.36
N GLY A 70 -16.44 13.75 -15.97
CA GLY A 70 -15.32 12.89 -16.33
C GLY A 70 -14.34 12.63 -15.18
N MET A 71 -13.71 11.45 -15.18
CA MET A 71 -12.72 11.02 -14.17
C MET A 71 -11.28 11.04 -14.71
N ASP A 72 -11.08 11.34 -15.98
CA ASP A 72 -9.79 11.35 -16.68
C ASP A 72 -8.77 12.31 -16.07
N ALA A 73 -9.21 13.42 -15.49
CA ALA A 73 -8.33 14.32 -14.75
C ALA A 73 -7.67 13.64 -13.53
N PHE A 74 -8.35 12.68 -12.88
CA PHE A 74 -7.75 11.90 -11.80
C PHE A 74 -6.65 10.95 -12.29
N ASP A 75 -6.74 10.46 -13.52
CA ASP A 75 -5.70 9.60 -14.10
C ASP A 75 -4.42 10.40 -14.33
N ALA A 76 -4.55 11.61 -14.89
CA ALA A 76 -3.44 12.54 -15.06
C ALA A 76 -2.85 13.00 -13.72
N ALA A 77 -3.68 13.20 -12.70
CA ALA A 77 -3.26 13.66 -11.38
C ALA A 77 -2.31 12.69 -10.64
N VAL A 78 -2.26 11.41 -11.05
CA VAL A 78 -1.28 10.44 -10.53
C VAL A 78 0.16 10.90 -10.77
N GLU A 79 0.43 11.58 -11.90
CA GLU A 79 1.76 12.12 -12.21
C GLU A 79 2.19 13.23 -11.25
N ALA A 80 1.22 13.99 -10.74
CA ALA A 80 1.43 15.00 -9.70
C ALA A 80 1.57 14.37 -8.30
N GLY A 81 1.14 13.11 -8.13
CA GLY A 81 1.27 12.35 -6.89
C GLY A 81 -0.04 12.09 -6.16
N VAL A 82 -1.19 12.29 -6.84
CA VAL A 82 -2.48 11.86 -6.29
C VAL A 82 -2.53 10.34 -6.25
N SER A 83 -2.98 9.81 -5.12
CA SER A 83 -3.10 8.37 -4.91
C SER A 83 -4.30 8.05 -4.04
N HIS A 84 -4.67 6.77 -4.00
CA HIS A 84 -5.68 6.20 -3.11
C HIS A 84 -5.46 6.61 -1.65
N GLU A 85 -4.22 6.54 -1.15
CA GLU A 85 -3.89 6.94 0.22
C GLU A 85 -4.10 8.44 0.47
N LEU A 86 -3.82 9.28 -0.52
CA LEU A 86 -4.10 10.72 -0.42
C LEU A 86 -5.62 10.96 -0.43
N THR A 87 -6.38 10.32 -1.32
CA THR A 87 -7.84 10.48 -1.36
C THR A 87 -8.50 10.01 -0.07
N GLU A 88 -8.02 8.91 0.53
CA GLU A 88 -8.50 8.43 1.83
C GLU A 88 -8.15 9.41 2.97
N ALA A 89 -6.95 9.98 2.96
CA ALA A 89 -6.56 11.00 3.94
C ALA A 89 -7.42 12.27 3.83
N LEU A 90 -7.70 12.74 2.61
CA LEU A 90 -8.60 13.87 2.38
C LEU A 90 -10.03 13.57 2.82
N VAL A 91 -10.56 12.38 2.51
CA VAL A 91 -11.87 11.93 2.98
C VAL A 91 -11.92 11.89 4.51
N ALA A 92 -10.87 11.42 5.17
CA ALA A 92 -10.78 11.37 6.63
C ALA A 92 -10.75 12.77 7.25
N LEU A 93 -10.03 13.72 6.65
CA LEU A 93 -9.97 15.11 7.11
C LEU A 93 -11.31 15.84 6.99
N VAL A 94 -12.03 15.61 5.89
CA VAL A 94 -13.26 16.36 5.58
C VAL A 94 -14.50 15.75 6.23
N ARG A 95 -14.55 14.42 6.41
CA ARG A 95 -15.73 13.74 6.93
C ARG A 95 -16.10 14.25 8.32
N GLY A 96 -17.35 14.71 8.47
CA GLY A 96 -17.87 15.21 9.75
C GLY A 96 -17.46 16.64 10.09
N THR A 97 -16.90 17.37 9.13
CA THR A 97 -16.52 18.79 9.24
C THR A 97 -17.28 19.62 8.20
N GLU A 98 -17.20 20.95 8.30
CA GLU A 98 -17.72 21.86 7.26
C GLU A 98 -16.78 21.97 6.05
N GLY A 99 -15.54 21.50 6.19
CA GLY A 99 -14.50 21.54 5.17
C GLY A 99 -13.10 21.53 5.79
N ALA A 100 -12.10 21.32 4.95
CA ALA A 100 -10.69 21.35 5.34
C ALA A 100 -9.93 22.29 4.40
N ARG A 101 -9.11 23.18 4.98
CA ARG A 101 -8.14 23.99 4.23
C ARG A 101 -6.74 23.51 4.53
N ILE A 102 -5.96 23.25 3.49
CA ILE A 102 -4.61 22.71 3.62
C ILE A 102 -3.65 23.68 2.93
N ALA A 103 -2.75 24.26 3.71
CA ALA A 103 -1.68 25.13 3.22
C ALA A 103 -0.33 24.42 3.32
N VAL A 104 0.55 24.69 2.36
CA VAL A 104 1.97 24.29 2.41
C VAL A 104 2.80 25.55 2.39
N GLU A 105 3.53 25.79 3.48
CA GLU A 105 4.37 26.96 3.67
C GLU A 105 5.85 26.57 3.69
N TRP A 106 6.70 27.43 3.15
CA TRP A 106 8.14 27.20 3.06
C TRP A 106 8.87 27.91 4.19
N ALA A 107 9.87 27.23 4.79
CA ALA A 107 10.72 27.84 5.80
C ALA A 107 11.43 29.09 5.21
N PRO A 108 11.20 30.30 5.76
CA PRO A 108 11.69 31.54 5.16
C PRO A 108 13.21 31.56 4.93
N ALA A 109 13.96 31.05 5.91
CA ALA A 109 15.42 31.00 5.86
C ALA A 109 15.98 30.07 4.77
N ALA A 110 15.19 29.10 4.30
CA ALA A 110 15.62 28.14 3.30
C ALA A 110 15.16 28.50 1.88
N GLY A 111 14.33 29.52 1.73
CA GLY A 111 13.75 29.95 0.45
C GLY A 111 12.71 28.99 -0.13
N VAL A 112 12.11 29.44 -1.23
CA VAL A 112 11.06 28.73 -1.98
C VAL A 112 11.72 27.67 -2.88
N PRO A 113 11.21 26.42 -2.90
CA PRO A 113 11.68 25.42 -3.85
C PRO A 113 11.44 25.84 -5.31
N GLU A 114 12.28 25.35 -6.22
CA GLU A 114 12.11 25.60 -7.66
C GLU A 114 10.74 25.10 -8.15
N GLY A 115 10.08 25.90 -9.00
CA GLY A 115 8.76 25.59 -9.55
C GLY A 115 7.61 25.71 -8.54
N CYS A 116 7.84 26.22 -7.34
CA CYS A 116 6.80 26.49 -6.34
C CYS A 116 6.57 27.99 -6.15
N ALA A 117 5.33 28.37 -5.82
CA ALA A 117 5.01 29.73 -5.41
C ALA A 117 5.52 30.01 -3.98
N PRO A 118 5.90 31.27 -3.66
CA PRO A 118 6.38 31.65 -2.32
C PRO A 118 5.36 31.43 -1.21
N SER A 119 4.09 31.65 -1.54
CA SER A 119 2.93 31.26 -0.75
C SER A 119 1.93 30.70 -1.73
N ALA A 120 1.55 29.44 -1.55
CA ALA A 120 0.41 28.89 -2.27
C ALA A 120 -0.87 29.25 -1.53
N GLU A 121 -1.94 29.55 -2.27
CA GLU A 121 -3.25 29.63 -1.67
C GLU A 121 -3.59 28.27 -1.02
N PRO A 122 -4.22 28.27 0.17
CA PRO A 122 -4.68 27.04 0.79
C PRO A 122 -5.64 26.31 -0.14
N VAL A 123 -5.43 25.00 -0.29
CA VAL A 123 -6.35 24.16 -1.06
C VAL A 123 -7.52 23.79 -0.18
N GLU A 124 -8.74 24.07 -0.65
CA GLU A 124 -9.97 23.79 0.08
C GLU A 124 -10.64 22.50 -0.39
N PHE A 125 -11.12 21.71 0.56
CA PHE A 125 -11.95 20.54 0.33
C PHE A 125 -13.22 20.64 1.18
N SER A 126 -14.37 20.34 0.60
CA SER A 126 -15.68 20.42 1.24
C SER A 126 -16.38 19.07 1.29
N PRO A 127 -17.42 18.90 2.12
CA PRO A 127 -18.22 17.67 2.15
C PRO A 127 -18.78 17.26 0.78
N GLY A 128 -19.00 18.21 -0.14
CA GLY A 128 -19.42 17.96 -1.52
C GLY A 128 -18.37 17.27 -2.39
N ASP A 129 -17.11 17.17 -1.94
CA ASP A 129 -16.03 16.45 -2.64
C ASP A 129 -15.96 14.97 -2.25
N LEU A 130 -16.65 14.56 -1.17
CA LEU A 130 -16.46 13.24 -0.56
C LEU A 130 -16.86 12.08 -1.47
N ALA A 131 -17.88 12.25 -2.32
CA ALA A 131 -18.34 11.19 -3.22
C ALA A 131 -17.28 10.90 -4.30
N VAL A 132 -16.82 11.94 -4.99
CA VAL A 132 -15.82 11.84 -6.06
C VAL A 132 -14.46 11.40 -5.54
N LEU A 133 -14.03 11.87 -4.35
CA LEU A 133 -12.78 11.42 -3.73
C LEU A 133 -12.81 9.91 -3.44
N ARG A 134 -13.93 9.38 -2.95
CA ARG A 134 -14.10 7.93 -2.73
C ARG A 134 -14.11 7.15 -4.05
N GLU A 135 -14.76 7.70 -5.08
CA GLU A 135 -14.79 7.09 -6.40
C GLU A 135 -13.38 7.01 -7.02
N ALA A 136 -12.62 8.11 -6.97
CA ALA A 136 -11.22 8.18 -7.40
C ALA A 136 -10.36 7.17 -6.63
N GLY A 137 -10.48 7.14 -5.30
CA GLY A 137 -9.78 6.17 -4.47
C GLY A 137 -10.09 4.72 -4.86
N ALA A 138 -11.36 4.40 -5.14
CA ALA A 138 -11.77 3.08 -5.60
C ALA A 138 -11.26 2.76 -7.02
N ARG A 139 -11.22 3.76 -7.91
CA ARG A 139 -10.67 3.65 -9.26
C ARG A 139 -9.19 3.31 -9.23
N TYR A 140 -8.39 4.07 -8.48
CA TYR A 140 -6.96 3.81 -8.32
C TYR A 140 -6.65 2.40 -7.78
N LEU A 141 -7.49 1.90 -6.88
CA LEU A 141 -7.36 0.53 -6.37
C LEU A 141 -7.67 -0.52 -7.45
N ARG A 142 -8.71 -0.29 -8.28
CA ARG A 142 -9.08 -1.20 -9.36
C ARG A 142 -8.06 -1.23 -10.49
N GLU A 143 -7.41 -0.10 -10.75
CA GLU A 143 -6.47 0.09 -11.85
C GLU A 143 -5.01 -0.16 -11.44
N GLU A 144 -4.77 -0.64 -10.21
CA GLU A 144 -3.42 -0.99 -9.79
C GLU A 144 -2.78 -1.99 -10.78
N PRO A 145 -1.66 -1.61 -11.44
CA PRO A 145 -1.06 -2.47 -12.43
C PRO A 145 -0.48 -3.73 -11.78
N ALA A 146 -0.60 -4.86 -12.47
CA ALA A 146 0.01 -6.12 -12.05
C ALA A 146 1.54 -6.03 -12.17
N VAL A 147 2.27 -6.03 -11.04
CA VAL A 147 3.73 -5.83 -11.01
C VAL A 147 4.46 -7.17 -10.99
N PRO A 148 5.49 -7.40 -11.83
CA PRO A 148 6.31 -8.60 -11.72
C PRO A 148 7.08 -8.61 -10.39
N VAL A 149 7.00 -9.72 -9.66
CA VAL A 149 7.68 -9.90 -8.37
C VAL A 149 8.31 -11.28 -8.26
N ARG A 150 9.33 -11.37 -7.41
CA ARG A 150 9.94 -12.62 -6.95
C ARG A 150 9.76 -12.69 -5.44
N ILE A 151 8.79 -13.46 -4.99
CA ILE A 151 8.44 -13.59 -3.58
C ILE A 151 9.20 -14.76 -2.98
N THR A 152 9.75 -14.58 -1.79
CA THR A 152 10.14 -15.68 -0.90
C THR A 152 9.16 -15.68 0.26
N GLY A 153 8.50 -16.81 0.51
CA GLY A 153 7.43 -16.90 1.49
C GLY A 153 7.27 -18.29 2.09
N ALA A 154 6.80 -18.34 3.34
CA ALA A 154 6.44 -19.59 4.00
C ALA A 154 5.02 -19.98 3.59
N VAL A 155 4.82 -21.28 3.32
CA VAL A 155 3.48 -21.81 3.05
C VAL A 155 2.72 -21.90 4.37
N VAL A 156 1.59 -21.19 4.45
CA VAL A 156 0.74 -21.17 5.65
C VAL A 156 -0.61 -21.85 5.44
N ARG A 157 -1.03 -22.05 4.18
CA ARG A 157 -2.26 -22.80 3.86
C ARG A 157 -2.19 -23.41 2.48
N LEU A 158 -2.61 -24.66 2.38
CA LEU A 158 -2.75 -25.43 1.15
C LEU A 158 -4.22 -25.84 1.00
N ARG A 159 -4.79 -25.68 -0.19
CA ARG A 159 -6.15 -26.14 -0.50
C ARG A 159 -6.22 -26.67 -1.93
N ARG A 160 -6.71 -27.90 -2.08
CA ARG A 160 -7.01 -28.53 -3.38
C ARG A 160 -8.28 -29.37 -3.24
N SER A 161 -9.12 -29.37 -4.27
CA SER A 161 -10.41 -30.08 -4.25
C SER A 161 -10.28 -31.59 -4.50
N GLY A 162 -9.18 -32.04 -5.11
CA GLY A 162 -8.93 -33.45 -5.38
C GLY A 162 -7.43 -33.77 -5.42
N PRO A 163 -7.07 -35.04 -5.69
CA PRO A 163 -5.68 -35.49 -5.69
C PRO A 163 -4.89 -35.01 -6.92
N ARG A 164 -5.56 -34.45 -7.95
CA ARG A 164 -4.98 -33.95 -9.20
C ARG A 164 -5.51 -32.55 -9.57
N GLY A 165 -4.85 -31.86 -10.50
CA GLY A 165 -5.18 -30.50 -10.98
C GLY A 165 -4.62 -29.35 -10.13
N ASP A 166 -5.04 -28.12 -10.41
CA ASP A 166 -4.49 -26.94 -9.75
C ASP A 166 -4.85 -26.88 -8.26
N GLY A 167 -3.99 -26.24 -7.48
CA GLY A 167 -4.21 -26.00 -6.05
C GLY A 167 -4.01 -24.54 -5.68
N THR A 168 -4.71 -24.11 -4.63
CA THR A 168 -4.52 -22.78 -4.05
C THR A 168 -3.54 -22.86 -2.87
N VAL A 169 -2.56 -21.97 -2.86
CA VAL A 169 -1.60 -21.81 -1.77
C VAL A 169 -1.70 -20.40 -1.21
N ARG A 170 -1.65 -20.26 0.12
CA ARG A 170 -1.44 -18.99 0.80
C ARG A 170 -0.01 -18.95 1.32
N LEU A 171 0.74 -17.94 0.91
CA LEU A 171 2.08 -17.67 1.39
C LEU A 171 2.06 -16.50 2.37
N ARG A 172 2.78 -16.64 3.48
CA ARG A 172 3.25 -15.49 4.27
C ARG A 172 4.53 -14.98 3.63
N VAL A 173 4.57 -13.72 3.23
CA VAL A 173 5.74 -13.18 2.54
C VAL A 173 6.82 -12.86 3.56
N LEU A 174 8.02 -13.36 3.29
CA LEU A 174 9.23 -13.07 4.07
C LEU A 174 10.07 -12.01 3.36
N ALA A 175 10.16 -12.10 2.02
CA ALA A 175 10.91 -11.16 1.21
C ALA A 175 10.35 -11.04 -0.22
N GLY A 176 10.73 -9.96 -0.91
CA GLY A 176 10.45 -9.74 -2.33
C GLY A 176 9.11 -9.06 -2.65
N ALA A 177 8.23 -8.88 -1.67
CA ALA A 177 7.08 -7.99 -1.74
C ALA A 177 6.75 -7.43 -0.36
N ASP A 178 6.38 -6.15 -0.28
CA ASP A 178 5.96 -5.50 0.97
C ASP A 178 4.46 -5.75 1.20
N VAL A 179 4.06 -7.01 1.35
CA VAL A 179 2.67 -7.43 1.63
C VAL A 179 2.71 -8.61 2.59
N PRO A 180 1.80 -8.73 3.57
CA PRO A 180 1.93 -9.77 4.60
C PRO A 180 1.61 -11.17 4.08
N ASN A 181 0.62 -11.28 3.19
CA ASN A 181 0.13 -12.56 2.68
C ASN A 181 -0.18 -12.45 1.19
N VAL A 182 0.05 -13.54 0.44
CA VAL A 182 -0.31 -13.65 -0.97
C VAL A 182 -0.99 -14.97 -1.25
N ARG A 183 -2.08 -14.93 -2.01
CA ARG A 183 -2.77 -16.11 -2.53
C ARG A 183 -2.28 -16.43 -3.94
N ILE A 184 -1.99 -17.69 -4.19
CA ILE A 184 -1.44 -18.17 -5.46
C ILE A 184 -2.24 -19.38 -5.92
N THR A 185 -2.50 -19.47 -7.22
CA THR A 185 -2.94 -20.70 -7.87
C THR A 185 -1.71 -21.34 -8.50
N LEU A 186 -1.38 -22.56 -8.10
CA LEU A 186 -0.27 -23.33 -8.62
C LEU A 186 -0.81 -24.52 -9.40
N ASP A 187 -0.10 -24.88 -10.47
CA ASP A 187 -0.31 -26.15 -11.16
C ASP A 187 0.02 -27.34 -10.25
N GLU A 188 -0.24 -28.55 -10.75
CA GLU A 188 -0.05 -29.79 -10.00
C GLU A 188 1.40 -30.03 -9.54
N GLU A 189 2.40 -29.66 -10.33
CA GLU A 189 3.80 -29.86 -9.99
C GLU A 189 4.25 -28.86 -8.93
N ALA A 190 4.03 -27.58 -9.17
CA ALA A 190 4.37 -26.51 -8.26
C ALA A 190 3.62 -26.63 -6.91
N TYR A 191 2.37 -27.09 -6.92
CA TYR A 191 1.61 -27.35 -5.70
C TYR A 191 2.24 -28.46 -4.86
N ARG A 192 2.71 -29.55 -5.48
CA ARG A 192 3.42 -30.63 -4.77
C ARG A 192 4.73 -30.14 -4.17
N ILE A 193 5.49 -29.31 -4.89
CA ILE A 193 6.72 -28.69 -4.38
C ILE A 193 6.42 -27.83 -3.14
N ALA A 194 5.39 -27.00 -3.20
CA ALA A 194 4.97 -26.16 -2.07
C ALA A 194 4.52 -27.01 -0.87
N GLY A 195 3.79 -28.10 -1.11
CA GLY A 195 3.40 -29.06 -0.08
C GLY A 195 4.59 -29.71 0.61
N HIS A 196 5.58 -30.17 -0.17
CA HIS A 196 6.80 -30.76 0.40
C HIS A 196 7.58 -29.73 1.22
N ALA A 197 7.78 -28.52 0.67
CA ALA A 197 8.47 -27.44 1.37
C ALA A 197 7.81 -27.08 2.71
N HIS A 198 6.47 -27.07 2.76
CA HIS A 198 5.72 -26.86 4.00
C HIS A 198 6.01 -27.95 5.05
N LEU A 199 6.01 -29.23 4.63
CA LEU A 199 6.27 -30.36 5.53
C LEU A 199 7.69 -30.33 6.12
N VAL A 200 8.67 -29.84 5.37
CA VAL A 200 10.07 -29.75 5.82
C VAL A 200 10.43 -28.39 6.40
N GLY A 201 9.45 -27.50 6.61
CA GLY A 201 9.66 -26.17 7.21
C GLY A 201 10.47 -25.20 6.36
N LEU A 202 10.54 -25.41 5.04
CA LEU A 202 11.28 -24.54 4.12
C LEU A 202 10.37 -23.51 3.43
N PRO A 203 10.81 -22.24 3.32
CA PRO A 203 10.11 -21.27 2.49
C PRO A 203 10.26 -21.62 1.02
N VAL A 204 9.31 -21.16 0.22
CA VAL A 204 9.35 -21.26 -1.24
C VAL A 204 9.64 -19.91 -1.86
N ARG A 205 10.39 -19.91 -2.96
CA ARG A 205 10.53 -18.79 -3.86
C ARG A 205 9.67 -19.00 -5.09
N VAL A 206 8.94 -17.97 -5.50
CA VAL A 206 8.01 -18.00 -6.62
C VAL A 206 8.08 -16.66 -7.37
N GLN A 207 7.94 -16.73 -8.68
CA GLN A 207 7.87 -15.57 -9.56
C GLN A 207 6.47 -15.46 -10.14
N GLY A 208 6.03 -14.24 -10.44
CA GLY A 208 4.73 -13.99 -11.05
C GLY A 208 4.38 -12.51 -11.04
N ARG A 209 3.11 -12.19 -11.27
CA ARG A 209 2.60 -10.81 -11.23
C ARG A 209 1.74 -10.62 -10.00
N LEU A 210 2.08 -9.64 -9.17
CA LEU A 210 1.32 -9.29 -7.98
C LEU A 210 0.18 -8.35 -8.34
N GLU A 211 -1.04 -8.79 -8.07
CA GLU A 211 -2.28 -8.04 -8.27
C GLU A 211 -2.95 -7.76 -6.93
N SER A 212 -3.64 -6.63 -6.81
CA SER A 212 -4.60 -6.39 -5.73
C SER A 212 -6.00 -6.62 -6.25
N ARG A 213 -6.78 -7.42 -5.52
CA ARG A 213 -8.20 -7.64 -5.82
C ARG A 213 -8.98 -7.63 -4.51
N GLY A 214 -9.73 -6.55 -4.27
CA GLY A 214 -10.66 -6.45 -3.15
C GLY A 214 -10.01 -6.63 -1.77
N GLY A 215 -8.84 -6.04 -1.56
CA GLY A 215 -8.12 -6.10 -0.28
C GLY A 215 -7.23 -7.33 -0.07
N PHE A 216 -7.28 -8.31 -0.97
CA PHE A 216 -6.35 -9.45 -0.98
C PHE A 216 -5.30 -9.31 -2.09
N ARG A 217 -4.08 -9.77 -1.81
CA ARG A 217 -2.99 -9.83 -2.78
C ARG A 217 -2.96 -11.20 -3.44
N ARG A 218 -2.97 -11.23 -4.77
CA ARG A 218 -2.90 -12.44 -5.58
C ARG A 218 -1.64 -12.43 -6.42
N LEU A 219 -0.95 -13.57 -6.51
CA LEU A 219 0.08 -13.78 -7.53
C LEU A 219 -0.54 -14.52 -8.71
N THR A 220 -0.53 -13.92 -9.89
CA THR A 220 -0.95 -14.51 -11.15
C THR A 220 0.25 -14.88 -12.01
N GLY A 221 0.07 -15.85 -12.91
CA GLY A 221 1.17 -16.37 -13.74
C GLY A 221 2.34 -16.91 -12.90
N ALA A 222 2.03 -17.59 -11.79
CA ALA A 222 3.03 -18.08 -10.86
C ALA A 222 3.90 -19.17 -11.51
N HIS A 223 5.21 -19.03 -11.44
CA HIS A 223 6.17 -19.97 -12.02
C HIS A 223 7.48 -19.99 -11.22
N GLY A 224 8.33 -20.98 -11.51
CA GLY A 224 9.64 -21.14 -10.87
C GLY A 224 9.56 -21.38 -9.36
N VAL A 225 8.56 -22.16 -8.92
CA VAL A 225 8.39 -22.51 -7.51
C VAL A 225 9.52 -23.43 -7.08
N VAL A 226 10.38 -22.94 -6.17
CA VAL A 226 11.52 -23.70 -5.66
C VAL A 226 11.63 -23.53 -4.13
N PRO A 227 11.90 -24.59 -3.36
CA PRO A 227 12.26 -24.46 -1.95
C PRO A 227 13.57 -23.68 -1.81
N VAL A 228 13.68 -22.84 -0.78
CA VAL A 228 14.88 -22.05 -0.50
C VAL A 228 15.39 -22.37 0.90
N GLN A 229 16.69 -22.60 1.01
CA GLN A 229 17.37 -22.70 2.29
C GLN A 229 17.49 -21.29 2.90
N VAL A 230 16.97 -21.14 4.10
CA VAL A 230 17.20 -19.98 4.97
C VAL A 230 18.17 -20.40 6.07
N ASP A 231 18.89 -19.45 6.65
CA ASP A 231 19.77 -19.75 7.78
C ASP A 231 18.99 -20.35 8.95
N ASP A 232 19.71 -21.07 9.83
CA ASP A 232 19.11 -21.82 10.92
C ASP A 232 18.32 -20.93 11.90
N ALA A 233 18.76 -19.69 12.10
CA ALA A 233 18.08 -18.74 12.99
C ALA A 233 16.72 -18.29 12.43
N GLU A 234 16.64 -18.03 11.13
CA GLU A 234 15.40 -17.69 10.46
C GLU A 234 14.48 -18.92 10.33
N ARG A 235 15.05 -20.11 10.08
CA ARG A 235 14.31 -21.38 10.09
C ARG A 235 13.68 -21.67 11.45
N ASP A 236 14.43 -21.50 12.54
CA ASP A 236 13.95 -21.80 13.89
C ASP A 236 12.87 -20.80 14.34
N ARG A 237 12.99 -19.51 13.95
CA ARG A 237 11.90 -18.53 14.09
C ARG A 237 10.64 -18.95 13.33
N LEU A 238 10.80 -19.38 12.07
CA LEU A 238 9.69 -19.84 11.23
C LEU A 238 9.01 -21.09 11.81
N MET A 239 9.79 -22.04 12.33
CA MET A 239 9.29 -23.26 12.96
C MET A 239 8.57 -22.97 14.29
N LYS A 240 9.09 -22.06 15.11
CA LYS A 240 8.45 -21.66 16.36
C LYS A 240 7.09 -21.00 16.10
N GLU A 241 7.00 -20.11 15.12
CA GLU A 241 5.74 -19.46 14.76
C GLU A 241 4.76 -20.39 14.03
N LEU A 242 5.25 -21.43 13.34
CA LEU A 242 4.38 -22.46 12.76
C LEU A 242 3.68 -23.29 13.86
N HIS A 243 4.41 -23.65 14.93
CA HIS A 243 3.84 -24.36 16.08
C HIS A 243 2.82 -23.50 16.82
N GLU A 244 3.09 -22.22 17.06
CA GLU A 244 2.13 -21.31 17.72
C GLU A 244 0.80 -21.18 16.94
N ASN A 245 0.80 -21.35 15.61
CA ASN A 245 -0.42 -21.38 14.80
C ASN A 245 -1.11 -22.75 14.75
N LEU A 246 -0.39 -23.85 15.00
CA LEU A 246 -0.94 -25.20 15.14
C LEU A 246 -1.62 -25.38 16.51
N ASP A 247 -1.06 -24.78 17.57
CA ASP A 247 -1.65 -24.81 18.92
C ASP A 247 -3.00 -24.07 18.97
N PHE A 248 -3.14 -22.99 18.17
CA PHE A 248 -4.42 -22.30 17.97
C PHE A 248 -5.48 -23.17 17.25
N PHE A 249 -5.06 -24.23 16.56
CA PHE A 249 -5.94 -25.19 15.89
C PHE A 249 -6.38 -26.34 16.80
N GLU A 250 -5.54 -26.80 17.74
CA GLU A 250 -5.96 -27.79 18.75
C GLU A 250 -7.05 -27.24 19.67
N GLU A 251 -7.00 -25.95 20.01
CA GLU A 251 -8.01 -25.28 20.85
C GLU A 251 -9.36 -25.06 20.11
N ALA A 252 -9.37 -25.08 18.77
CA ALA A 252 -10.58 -24.93 17.94
C ALA A 252 -11.22 -26.26 17.51
N CYS A 253 -10.56 -27.40 17.75
CA CYS A 253 -11.08 -28.74 17.48
C CYS A 253 -11.31 -29.58 18.75
N GLY A 254 -11.06 -29.02 19.94
CA GLY A 254 -11.31 -29.64 21.24
C GLY A 254 -12.56 -29.13 21.98
N GLY A 255 -13.59 -28.72 21.24
CA GLY A 255 -14.92 -28.46 21.82
C GLY A 255 -15.84 -29.63 21.53
N ASP A 256 -16.06 -30.49 22.54
CA ASP A 256 -17.12 -31.51 22.55
C ASP A 256 -18.51 -30.92 22.24
#